data_AF-A0A1G2QZ23-F1
#
_entry.id   AF-A0A1G2QZ23-F1
#
_cell.length_a   1.000
_cell.length_b   1.000
_cell.length_c   1.000
_cell.angle_alpha   90.00
_cell.angle_beta   90.00
_cell.angle_gamma   90.00
#
_symmetry.space_group_name_H-M   'P 1'
#
loop_
_entity.id
_entity.type
_entity.pdbx_description
1 polymer ?
#
loop_
_entity_poly.entity_id
_entity_poly.type
_entity_poly.pdbx_seq_one_letter_code
_entity_poly.pdbx_strand_id
1 'polypeptide(L)'
;MFINFEGIDGSGKTTQVELLIARLQKEGYPVQTLHSPQYGKKSAGPVEEYLSGAWGMLTEVSPQQAAIFFAIDHYDANFQITKWLAQGNIVVTDRYLWSNFGHQGGKIKDKRAREKFFRWLYDLEISIFGVCKPSISFFMNVSPEKSFELVALANPAKKIKQDIHEQNLSYLQDSWKSYQHTISLFPQDFCVIECMKENSMLCKEDIHEHIWDTLRTKIQR
;
A
#
# COMPACT_ATOMS: atom_id res chain seq x y z
N MET A 1 12.20 -11.26 -7.52
CA MET A 1 10.86 -10.72 -7.90
C MET A 1 10.38 -9.80 -6.79
N PHE A 2 9.72 -8.69 -7.10
CA PHE A 2 9.20 -7.76 -6.09
C PHE A 2 7.67 -7.70 -6.18
N ILE A 3 6.99 -8.10 -5.12
CA ILE A 3 5.52 -8.14 -4.98
C ILE A 3 5.10 -7.14 -3.92
N ASN A 4 4.08 -6.35 -4.19
CA ASN A 4 3.56 -5.36 -3.27
C ASN A 4 2.05 -5.55 -3.07
N PHE A 5 1.54 -5.29 -1.87
CA PHE A 5 0.12 -5.30 -1.56
C PHE A 5 -0.37 -3.89 -1.26
N GLU A 6 -1.44 -3.50 -1.94
CA GLU A 6 -1.98 -2.15 -1.92
C GLU A 6 -3.48 -2.16 -1.64
N GLY A 7 -3.98 -1.05 -1.13
CA GLY A 7 -5.36 -0.94 -0.67
C GLY A 7 -5.54 0.00 0.51
N ILE A 8 -6.77 0.40 0.74
CA ILE A 8 -7.15 1.20 1.91
C ILE A 8 -6.99 0.40 3.22
N ASP A 9 -7.02 1.06 4.37
CA ASP A 9 -6.98 0.36 5.67
C ASP A 9 -8.20 -0.55 5.83
N GLY A 10 -8.03 -1.64 6.59
CA GLY A 10 -9.07 -2.66 6.75
C GLY A 10 -9.30 -3.59 5.56
N SER A 11 -8.55 -3.46 4.45
CA SER A 11 -8.78 -4.28 3.25
C SER A 11 -8.21 -5.72 3.31
N GLY A 12 -7.54 -6.11 4.41
CA GLY A 12 -6.98 -7.46 4.59
C GLY A 12 -5.58 -7.69 3.97
N LYS A 13 -4.87 -6.64 3.57
CA LYS A 13 -3.50 -6.71 2.99
C LYS A 13 -2.53 -7.52 3.86
N THR A 14 -2.38 -7.15 5.13
CA THR A 14 -1.44 -7.78 6.05
C THR A 14 -1.68 -9.29 6.16
N THR A 15 -2.94 -9.71 6.26
CA THR A 15 -3.32 -11.13 6.24
C THR A 15 -2.87 -11.83 4.96
N GLN A 16 -3.06 -11.21 3.79
CA GLN A 16 -2.65 -11.81 2.52
C GLN A 16 -1.13 -11.81 2.32
N VAL A 17 -0.42 -10.80 2.83
CA VAL A 17 1.04 -10.76 2.87
C VAL A 17 1.58 -11.94 3.68
N GLU A 18 1.05 -12.16 4.89
CA GLU A 18 1.45 -13.28 5.75
C GLU A 18 1.17 -14.64 5.11
N LEU A 19 -0.02 -14.83 4.53
CA LEU A 19 -0.39 -16.06 3.82
C LEU A 19 0.53 -16.31 2.62
N LEU A 20 0.84 -15.27 1.84
CA LEU A 20 1.73 -15.39 0.69
C LEU A 20 3.16 -15.72 1.10
N ILE A 21 3.70 -15.07 2.12
CA ILE A 21 5.05 -15.37 2.63
C ILE A 21 5.13 -16.83 3.08
N ALA A 22 4.16 -17.28 3.88
CA ALA A 22 4.11 -18.66 4.37
C ALA A 22 4.02 -19.66 3.21
N ARG A 23 3.21 -19.37 2.18
CA ARG A 23 3.08 -20.24 1.02
C ARG A 23 4.38 -20.29 0.21
N LEU A 24 4.98 -19.15 -0.10
CA LEU A 24 6.24 -19.08 -0.86
C LEU A 24 7.37 -19.83 -0.14
N GLN A 25 7.49 -19.68 1.17
CA GLN A 25 8.48 -20.40 1.97
C GLN A 25 8.23 -21.91 1.95
N LYS A 26 6.97 -22.36 2.04
CA LYS A 26 6.60 -23.77 1.94
C LYS A 26 6.95 -24.37 0.57
N GLU A 27 6.87 -23.57 -0.50
CA GLU A 27 7.25 -23.95 -1.87
C GLU A 27 8.77 -23.84 -2.11
N GLY A 28 9.56 -23.49 -1.08
CA GLY A 28 11.03 -23.46 -1.13
C GLY A 28 11.64 -22.17 -1.69
N TYR A 29 10.85 -21.10 -1.87
CA TYR A 29 11.39 -19.81 -2.31
C TYR A 29 12.05 -19.05 -1.15
N PRO A 30 13.20 -18.39 -1.38
CA PRO A 30 13.75 -17.43 -0.42
C PRO A 30 12.90 -16.15 -0.43
N VAL A 31 12.34 -15.78 0.71
CA VAL A 31 11.42 -14.65 0.84
C VAL A 31 11.93 -13.65 1.85
N GLN A 32 11.85 -12.37 1.52
CA GLN A 32 12.10 -11.24 2.40
C GLN A 32 10.88 -10.33 2.41
N THR A 33 10.66 -9.63 3.53
CA THR A 33 9.49 -8.77 3.69
C THR A 33 9.86 -7.45 4.33
N LEU A 34 9.07 -6.42 4.01
CA LEU A 34 9.04 -5.15 4.73
C LEU A 34 7.61 -4.60 4.76
N HIS A 35 7.40 -3.64 5.66
CA HIS A 35 6.20 -2.83 5.71
C HIS A 35 6.57 -1.38 5.41
N SER A 36 5.73 -0.66 4.65
CA SER A 36 5.86 0.79 4.47
C SER A 36 4.69 1.52 5.15
N PRO A 37 4.93 2.47 6.08
CA PRO A 37 6.24 3.01 6.47
C PRO A 37 7.10 2.03 7.27
N GLN A 38 8.42 2.26 7.25
CA GLN A 38 9.40 1.52 8.04
C GLN A 38 9.46 2.04 9.50
N TYR A 39 8.35 1.90 10.24
CA TYR A 39 8.21 2.39 11.61
C TYR A 39 9.44 2.07 12.50
N GLY A 40 9.89 3.07 13.25
CA GLY A 40 11.08 3.02 14.11
C GLY A 40 12.40 3.33 13.38
N LYS A 41 12.43 3.40 12.04
CA LYS A 41 13.59 3.88 11.30
C LYS A 41 13.59 5.41 11.21
N LYS A 42 14.80 5.98 11.12
CA LYS A 42 14.98 7.44 10.95
C LYS A 42 14.27 7.97 9.70
N SER A 43 14.22 7.18 8.64
CA SER A 43 13.56 7.53 7.38
C SER A 43 12.04 7.68 7.53
N ALA A 44 11.43 6.89 8.42
CA ALA A 44 10.00 6.94 8.72
C ALA A 44 9.63 8.00 9.76
N GLY A 45 10.61 8.61 10.45
CA GLY A 45 10.37 9.62 11.49
C GLY A 45 9.42 10.75 11.04
N PRO A 46 9.64 11.40 9.89
CA PRO A 46 8.70 12.39 9.35
C PRO A 46 7.28 11.84 9.09
N VAL A 47 7.17 10.58 8.69
CA VAL A 47 5.88 9.92 8.47
C VAL A 47 5.18 9.67 9.80
N GLU A 48 5.91 9.23 10.83
CA GLU A 48 5.37 9.02 12.18
C GLU A 48 4.85 10.32 12.82
N GLU A 49 5.59 11.41 12.71
CA GLU A 49 5.16 12.73 13.17
C GLU A 49 3.90 13.21 12.41
N TYR A 50 3.87 13.00 11.09
CA TYR A 50 2.70 13.31 10.27
C TYR A 50 1.46 12.50 10.69
N LEU A 51 1.57 11.17 10.77
CA LEU A 51 0.44 10.27 11.08
C LEU A 51 -0.03 10.39 12.53
N SER A 52 0.85 10.79 13.45
CA SER A 52 0.47 11.06 14.84
C SER A 52 -0.20 12.43 15.04
N GLY A 53 -0.25 13.27 14.00
CA GLY A 53 -0.84 14.61 14.06
C GLY A 53 0.05 15.66 14.74
N ALA A 54 1.35 15.39 14.90
CA ALA A 54 2.28 16.32 15.54
C ALA A 54 2.43 17.65 14.79
N TRP A 55 2.11 17.66 13.49
CA TRP A 55 2.13 18.85 12.63
C TRP A 55 0.75 19.41 12.31
N GLY A 56 -0.25 19.07 13.14
CA GLY A 56 -1.64 19.52 12.97
C GLY A 56 -2.53 18.47 12.34
N MET A 57 -3.70 18.90 11.88
CA MET A 57 -4.68 18.03 11.22
C MET A 57 -4.21 17.60 9.84
N LEU A 58 -4.74 16.48 9.34
CA LEU A 58 -4.48 15.96 8.00
C LEU A 58 -4.63 16.99 6.86
N THR A 59 -5.55 17.93 7.04
CA THR A 59 -5.85 18.98 6.08
C THR A 59 -4.81 20.09 6.05
N GLU A 60 -4.00 20.24 7.10
CA GLU A 60 -2.99 21.29 7.21
C GLU A 60 -1.67 20.91 6.55
N VAL A 61 -1.36 19.61 6.50
CA VAL A 61 -0.23 19.08 5.72
C VAL A 61 -0.70 18.81 4.29
N SER A 62 -0.13 19.52 3.32
CA SER A 62 -0.47 19.32 1.91
C SER A 62 -0.13 17.91 1.42
N PRO A 63 -0.81 17.40 0.37
CA PRO A 63 -0.50 16.11 -0.23
C PRO A 63 0.96 15.99 -0.68
N GLN A 64 1.57 17.07 -1.18
CA GLN A 64 2.97 17.09 -1.61
C GLN A 64 3.93 16.96 -0.43
N GLN A 65 3.68 17.66 0.67
CA GLN A 65 4.50 17.56 1.87
C GLN A 65 4.46 16.13 2.43
N ALA A 66 3.25 15.59 2.62
CA ALA A 66 3.09 14.22 3.09
C ALA A 66 3.78 13.23 2.13
N ALA A 67 3.60 13.40 0.82
CA ALA A 67 4.20 12.50 -0.17
C ALA A 67 5.73 12.49 -0.14
N ILE A 68 6.38 13.63 0.16
CA ILE A 68 7.84 13.70 0.32
C ILE A 68 8.29 12.85 1.51
N PHE A 69 7.54 12.86 2.63
CA PHE A 69 7.89 12.07 3.81
C PHE A 69 7.90 10.57 3.49
N PHE A 70 6.85 10.07 2.83
CA PHE A 70 6.79 8.67 2.37
C PHE A 70 7.86 8.36 1.32
N ALA A 71 8.11 9.27 0.37
CA ALA A 71 9.12 9.07 -0.66
C ALA A 71 10.54 8.93 -0.07
N ILE A 72 10.87 9.68 0.99
CA ILE A 72 12.14 9.54 1.71
C ILE A 72 12.23 8.17 2.38
N ASP A 73 11.14 7.67 2.97
CA ASP A 73 11.11 6.34 3.56
C ASP A 73 11.26 5.23 2.51
N HIS A 74 10.60 5.37 1.36
CA HIS A 74 10.76 4.45 0.23
C HIS A 74 12.18 4.45 -0.32
N TYR A 75 12.83 5.62 -0.38
CA TYR A 75 14.23 5.73 -0.79
C TYR A 75 15.17 4.94 0.13
N ASP A 76 14.98 5.01 1.45
CA ASP A 76 15.74 4.20 2.41
C ASP A 76 15.47 2.70 2.23
N ALA A 77 14.18 2.31 2.14
CA ALA A 77 13.77 0.92 1.93
C ALA A 77 14.39 0.33 0.65
N ASN A 78 14.52 1.14 -0.41
CA ASN A 78 15.00 0.71 -1.72
C ASN A 78 16.39 0.05 -1.68
N PHE A 79 17.30 0.51 -0.83
CA PHE A 79 18.63 -0.10 -0.71
C PHE A 79 18.55 -1.56 -0.23
N GLN A 80 17.65 -1.83 0.72
CA GLN A 80 17.47 -3.17 1.25
C GLN A 80 16.71 -4.06 0.26
N ILE A 81 15.68 -3.51 -0.39
CA ILE A 81 14.91 -4.19 -1.44
C ILE A 81 15.82 -4.62 -2.59
N THR A 82 16.60 -3.69 -3.16
CA THR A 82 17.49 -3.98 -4.29
C THR A 82 18.56 -5.01 -3.94
N LYS A 83 19.11 -4.94 -2.72
CA LYS A 83 20.04 -5.95 -2.20
C LYS A 83 19.40 -7.34 -2.14
N TRP A 84 18.19 -7.46 -1.57
CA TRP A 84 17.50 -8.75 -1.49
C TRP A 84 17.15 -9.32 -2.87
N LEU A 85 16.72 -8.46 -3.80
CA LEU A 85 16.44 -8.85 -5.18
C LEU A 85 17.70 -9.36 -5.89
N ALA A 86 18.84 -8.67 -5.73
CA ALA A 86 20.12 -9.09 -6.29
C ALA A 86 20.61 -10.43 -5.73
N GLN A 87 20.22 -10.77 -4.50
CA GLN A 87 20.49 -12.07 -3.87
C GLN A 87 19.53 -13.18 -4.31
N GLY A 88 18.60 -12.90 -5.23
CA GLY A 88 17.63 -13.87 -5.73
C GLY A 88 16.41 -14.08 -4.83
N ASN A 89 16.19 -13.23 -3.82
CA ASN A 89 14.99 -13.32 -2.97
C ASN A 89 13.75 -12.83 -3.72
N ILE A 90 12.60 -13.37 -3.33
CA ILE A 90 11.30 -12.73 -3.55
C ILE A 90 11.09 -11.72 -2.42
N VAL A 91 10.86 -10.46 -2.77
CA VAL A 91 10.53 -9.42 -1.80
C VAL A 91 9.02 -9.22 -1.83
N VAL A 92 8.35 -9.34 -0.67
CA VAL A 92 6.92 -9.09 -0.50
C VAL A 92 6.73 -7.91 0.44
N THR A 93 5.89 -6.94 0.09
CA THR A 93 5.68 -5.75 0.92
C THR A 93 4.21 -5.50 1.21
N ASP A 94 3.92 -5.12 2.45
CA ASP A 94 2.64 -4.50 2.80
C ASP A 94 2.82 -2.99 2.65
N ARG A 95 2.21 -2.44 1.59
CA ARG A 95 2.38 -1.07 1.09
C ARG A 95 3.79 -0.76 0.57
N TYR A 96 3.84 0.15 -0.41
CA TYR A 96 5.08 0.78 -0.89
C TYR A 96 4.72 2.04 -1.71
N LEU A 97 5.40 2.27 -2.84
CA LEU A 97 5.20 3.33 -3.84
C LEU A 97 3.74 3.73 -4.04
N TRP A 98 2.85 2.79 -4.33
CA TRP A 98 1.49 3.10 -4.76
C TRP A 98 0.57 3.53 -3.61
N SER A 99 0.93 3.20 -2.36
CA SER A 99 0.24 3.72 -1.19
C SER A 99 0.33 5.25 -1.12
N ASN A 100 1.44 5.84 -1.57
CA ASN A 100 1.59 7.29 -1.63
C ASN A 100 0.62 7.92 -2.64
N PHE A 101 0.44 7.29 -3.81
CA PHE A 101 -0.54 7.72 -4.82
C PHE A 101 -1.98 7.58 -4.32
N GLY A 102 -2.32 6.45 -3.70
CA GLY A 102 -3.66 6.20 -3.16
C GLY A 102 -4.03 7.21 -2.09
N HIS A 103 -3.23 7.31 -1.04
CA HIS A 103 -3.54 8.13 0.13
C HIS A 103 -3.40 9.64 -0.14
N GLN A 104 -2.28 10.09 -0.71
CA GLN A 104 -2.07 11.52 -0.94
C GLN A 104 -2.87 12.04 -2.13
N GLY A 105 -3.06 11.22 -3.17
CA GLY A 105 -3.96 11.57 -4.27
C GLY A 105 -5.42 11.69 -3.81
N GLY A 106 -5.86 10.94 -2.79
CA GLY A 106 -7.20 11.03 -2.23
C GLY A 106 -7.53 12.43 -1.67
N LYS A 107 -6.52 13.13 -1.16
CA LYS A 107 -6.64 14.50 -0.65
C LYS A 107 -6.92 15.53 -1.76
N ILE A 108 -6.80 15.16 -3.04
CA ILE A 108 -6.99 16.05 -4.20
C ILE A 108 -8.28 15.67 -4.93
N LYS A 109 -9.32 16.50 -4.78
CA LYS A 109 -10.66 16.25 -5.34
C LYS A 109 -10.74 16.44 -6.85
N ASP A 110 -10.08 17.46 -7.38
CA ASP A 110 -10.07 17.72 -8.82
C ASP A 110 -9.20 16.67 -9.54
N LYS A 111 -9.80 16.00 -10.53
CA LYS A 111 -9.13 14.90 -11.24
C LYS A 111 -7.86 15.38 -11.96
N ARG A 112 -7.91 16.55 -12.63
CA ARG A 112 -6.76 17.08 -13.39
C ARG A 112 -5.61 17.49 -12.48
N ALA A 113 -5.91 18.14 -11.36
CA ALA A 113 -4.93 18.47 -10.33
C ALA A 113 -4.29 17.21 -9.75
N ARG A 114 -5.08 16.14 -9.53
CA ARG A 114 -4.58 14.85 -9.06
C ARG A 114 -3.67 14.17 -10.08
N GLU A 115 -3.98 14.21 -11.38
CA GLU A 115 -3.06 13.71 -12.43
C GLU A 115 -1.77 14.53 -12.52
N LYS A 116 -1.81 15.84 -12.28
CA LYS A 116 -0.61 16.67 -12.19
C LYS A 116 0.24 16.26 -10.98
N PHE A 117 -0.39 16.03 -9.84
CA PHE A 117 0.26 15.51 -8.64
C PHE A 117 0.88 14.12 -8.88
N PHE A 118 0.17 13.18 -9.50
CA PHE A 118 0.70 11.86 -9.83
C PHE A 118 1.90 11.89 -10.75
N ARG A 119 1.91 12.77 -11.76
CA ARG A 119 3.08 12.97 -12.63
C ARG A 119 4.29 13.46 -11.84
N TRP A 120 4.08 14.46 -10.98
CA TRP A 120 5.14 14.96 -10.10
C TRP A 120 5.65 13.88 -9.13
N LEU A 121 4.74 13.12 -8.51
CA LEU A 121 5.10 12.09 -7.55
C LEU A 121 5.84 10.92 -8.21
N TYR A 122 5.39 10.52 -9.40
CA TYR A 122 6.08 9.50 -10.19
C TYR A 122 7.50 9.94 -10.55
N ASP A 123 7.68 11.18 -11.00
CA ASP A 123 9.00 11.72 -11.29
C ASP A 123 9.89 11.78 -10.05
N LEU A 124 9.34 12.22 -8.90
CA LEU A 124 10.06 12.24 -7.63
C LEU A 124 10.55 10.84 -7.22
N GLU A 125 9.66 9.85 -7.15
CA GLU A 125 10.02 8.54 -6.62
C GLU A 125 10.82 7.70 -7.64
N ILE A 126 10.44 7.73 -8.92
CA ILE A 126 11.03 6.87 -9.95
C ILE A 126 12.22 7.52 -10.63
N SER A 127 12.12 8.77 -11.08
CA SER A 127 13.21 9.42 -11.82
C SER A 127 14.28 9.99 -10.89
N ILE A 128 13.86 10.70 -9.84
CA ILE A 128 14.79 11.42 -8.95
C ILE A 128 15.36 10.49 -7.88
N PHE A 129 14.50 9.77 -7.15
CA PHE A 129 14.94 8.83 -6.11
C PHE A 129 15.33 7.46 -6.65
N GLY A 130 14.87 7.08 -7.84
CA GLY A 130 15.25 5.80 -8.45
C GLY A 130 14.75 4.59 -7.66
N VAL A 131 13.61 4.70 -6.98
CA VAL A 131 13.11 3.57 -6.18
C VAL A 131 12.64 2.44 -7.09
N CYS A 132 12.96 1.20 -6.70
CA CYS A 132 12.62 0.02 -7.47
C CYS A 132 11.10 -0.13 -7.55
N LYS A 133 10.56 -0.25 -8.76
CA LYS A 133 9.14 -0.50 -8.96
C LYS A 133 8.80 -1.97 -8.67
N PRO A 134 7.70 -2.27 -7.96
CA PRO A 134 7.23 -3.65 -7.82
C PRO A 134 7.00 -4.30 -9.19
N SER A 135 7.35 -5.59 -9.32
CA SER A 135 7.04 -6.41 -10.49
C SER A 135 5.53 -6.63 -10.67
N ILE A 136 4.79 -6.61 -9.55
CA ILE A 136 3.33 -6.64 -9.51
C ILE A 136 2.86 -6.03 -8.19
N SER A 137 1.77 -5.27 -8.24
CA SER A 137 1.05 -4.79 -7.05
C SER A 137 -0.35 -5.38 -6.99
N PHE A 138 -0.65 -6.17 -5.97
CA PHE A 138 -2.01 -6.66 -5.73
C PHE A 138 -2.81 -5.59 -5.02
N PHE A 139 -3.81 -5.03 -5.71
CA PHE A 139 -4.75 -4.10 -5.10
C PHE A 139 -5.93 -4.87 -4.50
N MET A 140 -6.01 -4.86 -3.17
CA MET A 140 -7.06 -5.49 -2.39
C MET A 140 -8.33 -4.64 -2.46
N ASN A 141 -9.24 -4.99 -3.39
CA ASN A 141 -10.45 -4.21 -3.62
C ASN A 141 -11.54 -4.58 -2.60
N VAL A 142 -11.71 -3.68 -1.62
CA VAL A 142 -12.74 -3.72 -0.57
C VAL A 142 -13.44 -2.37 -0.57
N SER A 143 -14.76 -2.37 -0.37
CA SER A 143 -15.51 -1.11 -0.28
C SER A 143 -15.07 -0.30 0.95
N PRO A 144 -15.00 1.03 0.84
CA PRO A 144 -14.66 1.89 1.98
C PRO A 144 -15.52 1.64 3.22
N GLU A 145 -16.82 1.38 3.03
CA GLU A 145 -17.78 1.11 4.09
C GLU A 145 -17.42 -0.18 4.84
N LYS A 146 -17.06 -1.24 4.12
CA LYS A 146 -16.67 -2.51 4.73
C LYS A 146 -15.32 -2.42 5.42
N SER A 147 -14.35 -1.76 4.78
CA SER A 147 -13.06 -1.46 5.39
C SER A 147 -13.20 -0.71 6.71
N PHE A 148 -14.07 0.30 6.75
CA PHE A 148 -14.33 1.10 7.95
C PHE A 148 -14.94 0.24 9.08
N GLU A 149 -15.90 -0.63 8.77
CA GLU A 149 -16.46 -1.59 9.71
C GLU A 149 -15.38 -2.51 10.32
N LEU A 150 -14.49 -3.06 9.47
CA LEU A 150 -13.44 -3.98 9.90
C LEU A 150 -12.39 -3.30 10.78
N VAL A 151 -11.98 -2.06 10.46
CA VAL A 151 -11.05 -1.29 11.30
C VAL A 151 -11.64 -1.02 12.68
N ALA A 152 -12.93 -0.67 12.74
CA ALA A 152 -13.62 -0.44 14.01
C ALA A 152 -13.70 -1.72 14.88
N LEU A 153 -13.91 -2.89 14.26
CA LEU A 153 -13.93 -4.18 14.96
C LEU A 153 -12.55 -4.62 15.46
N ALA A 154 -11.48 -4.31 14.73
CA ALA A 154 -10.11 -4.67 15.10
C ALA A 154 -9.58 -3.85 16.29
N ASN A 155 -10.13 -2.65 16.52
CA ASN A 155 -9.72 -1.75 17.60
C ASN A 155 -10.88 -1.39 18.55
N PRO A 156 -11.45 -2.37 19.28
CA PRO A 156 -12.65 -2.14 20.11
C PRO A 156 -12.38 -1.25 21.33
N ALA A 157 -11.12 -1.15 21.76
CA ALA A 157 -10.68 -0.20 22.78
C ALA A 157 -9.92 0.95 22.10
N LYS A 158 -10.48 2.16 22.13
CA LYS A 158 -9.86 3.44 21.68
C LYS A 158 -8.58 3.81 22.47
N LYS A 159 -7.60 2.89 22.61
CA LYS A 159 -6.49 2.98 23.57
C LYS A 159 -5.09 3.02 22.95
N ILE A 160 -4.94 2.79 21.65
CA ILE A 160 -3.68 3.02 20.94
C ILE A 160 -3.79 4.41 20.32
N LYS A 161 -2.74 5.24 20.40
CA LYS A 161 -2.66 6.52 19.65
C LYS A 161 -2.98 6.21 18.19
N GLN A 162 -4.19 6.55 17.76
CA GLN A 162 -4.76 6.09 16.49
C GLN A 162 -4.26 6.97 15.34
N ASP A 163 -3.96 6.33 14.21
CA ASP A 163 -3.67 7.02 12.96
C ASP A 163 -4.90 7.85 12.55
N ILE A 164 -4.68 9.14 12.31
CA ILE A 164 -5.68 10.12 11.90
C ILE A 164 -6.39 9.75 10.59
N HIS A 165 -5.82 8.87 9.77
CA HIS A 165 -6.41 8.36 8.54
C HIS A 165 -7.50 7.29 8.77
N GLU A 166 -7.36 6.45 9.80
CA GLU A 166 -8.17 5.25 9.99
C GLU A 166 -9.61 5.53 10.48
N GLN A 167 -9.91 6.75 10.92
CA GLN A 167 -11.21 7.10 11.52
C GLN A 167 -12.19 7.80 10.58
N ASN A 168 -11.82 8.03 9.33
CA ASN A 168 -12.60 8.88 8.44
C ASN A 168 -13.05 8.13 7.19
N LEU A 169 -14.33 7.75 7.15
CA LEU A 169 -14.94 7.09 5.99
C LEU A 169 -14.74 7.91 4.71
N SER A 170 -14.87 9.24 4.78
CA SER A 170 -14.64 10.09 3.59
C SER A 170 -13.19 10.00 3.10
N TYR A 171 -12.22 9.90 4.02
CA TYR A 171 -10.82 9.68 3.68
C TYR A 171 -10.59 8.32 3.00
N LEU A 172 -11.20 7.25 3.52
CA LEU A 172 -11.12 5.92 2.91
C LEU A 172 -11.76 5.92 1.51
N GLN A 173 -12.91 6.57 1.35
CA GLN A 173 -13.59 6.72 0.06
C GLN A 173 -12.72 7.49 -0.95
N ASP A 174 -12.10 8.58 -0.52
CA ASP A 174 -11.22 9.38 -1.35
C ASP A 174 -9.96 8.64 -1.76
N SER A 175 -9.34 7.94 -0.80
CA SER A 175 -8.15 7.11 -1.04
C SER A 175 -8.48 5.96 -1.99
N TRP A 176 -9.61 5.28 -1.80
CA TRP A 176 -10.09 4.24 -2.72
C TRP A 176 -10.30 4.80 -4.13
N LYS A 177 -10.99 5.95 -4.28
CA LYS A 177 -11.15 6.63 -5.58
C LYS A 177 -9.81 7.04 -6.20
N SER A 178 -8.82 7.36 -5.37
CA SER A 178 -7.47 7.66 -5.82
C SER A 178 -6.75 6.42 -6.33
N TYR A 179 -6.81 5.29 -5.61
CA TYR A 179 -6.28 4.02 -6.10
C TYR A 179 -6.91 3.60 -7.43
N GLN A 180 -8.25 3.66 -7.55
CA GLN A 180 -8.96 3.37 -8.80
C GLN A 180 -8.43 4.23 -9.96
N HIS A 181 -8.15 5.50 -9.68
CA HIS A 181 -7.57 6.39 -10.68
C HIS A 181 -6.12 6.03 -11.02
N THR A 182 -5.28 5.74 -10.02
CA THR A 182 -3.91 5.26 -10.23
C THR A 182 -3.89 3.98 -11.08
N ILE A 183 -4.75 3.00 -10.76
CA ILE A 183 -4.88 1.75 -11.53
C ILE A 183 -5.28 2.03 -12.97
N SER A 184 -6.19 2.99 -13.22
CA SER A 184 -6.58 3.37 -14.58
C SER A 184 -5.44 3.98 -15.41
N LEU A 185 -4.47 4.63 -14.76
CA LEU A 185 -3.30 5.23 -15.40
C LEU A 185 -2.14 4.24 -15.56
N PHE A 186 -2.04 3.25 -14.67
CA PHE A 186 -0.95 2.29 -14.60
C PHE A 186 -1.44 0.83 -14.62
N PRO A 187 -2.32 0.42 -15.56
CA PRO A 187 -3.01 -0.87 -15.48
C PRO A 187 -2.09 -2.09 -15.55
N GLN A 188 -0.87 -1.93 -16.08
CA GLN A 188 0.10 -3.02 -16.19
C GLN A 188 0.82 -3.32 -14.86
N ASP A 189 0.77 -2.39 -13.91
CA ASP A 189 1.49 -2.50 -12.63
C ASP A 189 0.64 -3.14 -11.52
N PHE A 190 -0.65 -3.29 -11.77
CA PHE A 190 -1.62 -3.76 -10.80
C PHE A 190 -2.28 -5.07 -11.23
N CYS A 191 -2.61 -5.89 -10.24
CA CYS A 191 -3.63 -6.91 -10.33
C CYS A 191 -4.70 -6.59 -9.28
N VAL A 192 -5.93 -6.36 -9.73
CA VAL A 192 -7.05 -6.08 -8.83
C VAL A 192 -7.61 -7.39 -8.31
N ILE A 193 -7.63 -7.54 -6.98
CA ILE A 193 -8.19 -8.69 -6.29
C ILE A 193 -9.53 -8.27 -5.68
N GLU A 194 -10.62 -8.72 -6.29
CA GLU A 194 -11.96 -8.56 -5.73
C GLU A 194 -12.06 -9.39 -4.44
N CYS A 195 -12.12 -8.70 -3.30
CA CYS A 195 -12.14 -9.33 -1.98
C CYS A 195 -13.56 -9.48 -1.43
N MET A 196 -14.55 -8.98 -2.17
CA MET A 196 -15.94 -8.94 -1.77
C MET A 196 -16.83 -9.61 -2.82
N LYS A 197 -17.91 -10.23 -2.35
CA LYS A 197 -19.03 -10.65 -3.18
C LYS A 197 -20.30 -10.10 -2.55
N GLU A 198 -21.03 -9.31 -3.35
CA GLU A 198 -22.16 -8.52 -2.86
C GLU A 198 -21.71 -7.60 -1.71
N ASN A 199 -22.18 -7.82 -0.48
CA ASN A 199 -21.82 -7.02 0.70
C ASN A 199 -20.97 -7.79 1.72
N SER A 200 -20.48 -8.98 1.36
CA SER A 200 -19.72 -9.85 2.26
C SER A 200 -18.28 -10.00 1.79
N MET A 201 -17.35 -10.03 2.75
CA MET A 201 -15.97 -10.41 2.47
C MET A 201 -15.93 -11.88 2.05
N LEU A 202 -15.15 -12.17 1.00
CA LEU A 202 -14.74 -13.54 0.70
C LEU A 202 -13.87 -14.07 1.85
N CYS A 203 -13.78 -15.40 2.00
CA CYS A 203 -12.89 -15.95 3.01
C CYS A 203 -11.41 -15.68 2.61
N LYS A 204 -10.54 -15.56 3.61
CA LYS A 204 -9.14 -15.19 3.37
C LYS A 204 -8.41 -16.24 2.52
N GLU A 205 -8.82 -17.50 2.61
CA GLU A 205 -8.29 -18.61 1.81
C GLU A 205 -8.66 -18.46 0.34
N ASP A 206 -9.92 -18.16 0.01
CA ASP A 206 -10.36 -17.95 -1.39
C ASP A 206 -9.64 -16.77 -2.04
N ILE A 207 -9.50 -15.66 -1.30
CA ILE A 207 -8.75 -14.48 -1.73
C ILE A 207 -7.28 -14.86 -1.98
N HIS A 208 -6.69 -15.65 -1.07
CA HIS A 208 -5.31 -16.11 -1.17
C HIS A 208 -5.08 -17.00 -2.40
N GLU A 209 -5.99 -17.94 -2.69
CA GLU A 209 -5.88 -18.80 -3.86
C GLU A 209 -5.94 -17.98 -5.16
N HIS A 210 -6.77 -16.93 -5.23
CA HIS A 210 -6.78 -16.04 -6.40
C HIS A 210 -5.45 -15.28 -6.59
N ILE A 211 -4.86 -14.78 -5.50
CA ILE A 211 -3.53 -14.15 -5.51
C ILE A 211 -2.47 -15.17 -5.97
N TRP A 212 -2.52 -16.39 -5.42
CA TRP A 212 -1.57 -17.45 -5.71
C TRP A 212 -1.65 -17.92 -7.17
N ASP A 213 -2.85 -18.12 -7.70
CA ASP A 213 -3.07 -18.49 -9.09
C ASP A 213 -2.52 -17.43 -10.06
N THR A 214 -2.70 -16.15 -9.73
CA THR A 214 -2.12 -15.06 -10.50
C THR A 214 -0.59 -15.09 -10.45
N LEU A 215 -0.02 -15.31 -9.26
CA LEU A 215 1.42 -15.24 -9.04
C LEU A 215 2.17 -16.44 -9.62
N ARG A 216 1.66 -17.67 -9.44
CA ARG A 216 2.37 -18.89 -9.86
C ARG A 216 2.67 -18.90 -11.35
N THR A 217 1.79 -18.33 -12.17
CA THR A 217 2.00 -18.19 -13.63
C THR A 217 3.15 -17.24 -13.98
N LYS A 218 3.51 -16.32 -13.07
CA LYS A 218 4.61 -15.36 -13.23
C LYS A 218 5.92 -15.86 -12.65
N ILE A 219 5.89 -16.71 -11.63
CA ILE A 219 7.11 -17.29 -11.02
C ILE A 219 7.66 -18.44 -11.88
N GLN A 220 6.82 -19.18 -12.59
CA GLN A 220 7.22 -20.31 -13.44
C GLN A 220 7.74 -19.92 -14.84
N ARG A 221 7.78 -18.63 -15.17
CA ARG A 221 8.32 -18.08 -16.43
C ARG A 221 9.68 -17.46 -16.19
#